data_AF-A0AAW0NI93-F1
#
_entry.id   AF-A0AAW0NI93-F1
#
_cell.length_a   1.000
_cell.length_b   1.000
_cell.length_c   1.000
_cell.angle_alpha   90.00
_cell.angle_beta   90.00
_cell.angle_gamma   90.00
#
_symmetry.space_group_name_H-M   'P 1'
#
loop_
_entity.id
_entity.type
_entity.pdbx_description
1 polymer ?
#
loop_
_entity_poly.entity_id
_entity_poly.type
_entity_poly.pdbx_seq_one_letter_code
_entity_poly.pdbx_strand_id
1 'polypeptide(L)'
;MATVFKSADKAAAFKAKLDMWGRRVDVGVFDMFPSLSGILGEAQPAPSLRQLVRNHLFQHLNEFERYFPTTKDPRTGKEWIRDPFVNKSSSLSVQEEEQLLEIANDGGLKTVFDASSNLTAFWIKVKAEYPSIATKALKTLLPFPTSYLCESGFSAVTATKSKLRSRLDIRSTLRVSLSSISPRWDRLVAGKQAQASH
;
A
#
# COMPACT_ATOMS: atom_id res chain seq x y z
N MET A 1 -7.08 0.65 -2.81
CA MET A 1 -6.48 0.46 -1.46
C MET A 1 -5.02 0.10 -1.62
N ALA A 2 -4.11 0.76 -0.92
CA ALA A 2 -2.69 0.39 -0.91
C ALA A 2 -2.50 -0.80 0.03
N THR A 3 -1.77 -1.82 -0.41
CA THR A 3 -1.45 -3.01 0.38
C THR A 3 -0.01 -2.92 0.88
N VAL A 4 0.34 -3.72 1.89
CA VAL A 4 1.73 -3.84 2.38
C VAL A 4 2.71 -4.17 1.23
N PHE A 5 2.26 -4.96 0.27
CA PHE A 5 2.96 -5.29 -0.96
C PHE A 5 3.28 -4.09 -1.83
N LYS A 6 2.29 -3.24 -2.13
CA LYS A 6 2.51 -2.01 -2.90
C LYS A 6 3.46 -1.05 -2.19
N SER A 7 3.40 -0.98 -0.86
CA SER A 7 4.34 -0.18 -0.08
C SER A 7 5.76 -0.73 -0.13
N ALA A 8 5.92 -2.05 -0.02
CA ALA A 8 7.22 -2.70 -0.17
C ALA A 8 7.81 -2.52 -1.58
N ASP A 9 6.99 -2.58 -2.64
CA ASP A 9 7.43 -2.30 -4.01
C ASP A 9 7.94 -0.87 -4.15
N LYS A 10 7.23 0.10 -3.58
CA LYS A 10 7.66 1.51 -3.58
C LYS A 10 8.97 1.72 -2.82
N ALA A 11 9.13 1.09 -1.66
CA ALA A 11 10.36 1.17 -0.88
C ALA A 11 11.55 0.56 -1.64
N ALA A 12 11.37 -0.63 -2.23
CA ALA A 12 12.38 -1.29 -3.05
C ALA A 12 12.76 -0.45 -4.28
N ALA A 13 11.77 0.10 -4.98
CA ALA A 13 12.02 0.99 -6.13
C ALA A 13 12.78 2.26 -5.72
N PHE A 14 12.47 2.84 -4.56
CA PHE A 14 13.18 4.02 -4.07
C PHE A 14 14.63 3.71 -3.70
N LYS A 15 14.90 2.59 -3.02
CA LYS A 15 16.27 2.12 -2.75
C LYS A 15 17.07 1.92 -4.05
N ALA A 16 16.45 1.30 -5.06
CA ALA A 16 17.08 1.12 -6.37
C ALA A 16 17.37 2.46 -7.07
N LYS A 17 16.50 3.47 -6.91
CA LYS A 17 16.77 4.83 -7.40
C LYS A 17 17.96 5.47 -6.69
N LEU A 18 18.06 5.35 -5.36
CA LEU A 18 19.19 5.92 -4.61
C LEU A 18 20.52 5.32 -5.06
N ASP A 19 20.56 4.00 -5.27
CA ASP A 19 21.75 3.33 -5.82
C ASP A 19 22.11 3.83 -7.22
N MET A 20 21.11 3.89 -8.12
CA MET A 20 21.28 4.42 -9.47
C MET A 20 21.77 5.88 -9.46
N TRP A 21 21.22 6.73 -8.59
CA TRP A 21 21.66 8.12 -8.44
C TRP A 21 23.09 8.21 -7.93
N GLY A 22 23.49 7.34 -6.99
CA GLY A 22 24.88 7.23 -6.54
C GLY A 22 25.84 7.00 -7.71
N ARG A 23 25.55 5.99 -8.55
CA ARG A 23 26.36 5.68 -9.75
C ARG A 23 26.42 6.85 -10.75
N ARG A 24 25.34 7.61 -10.88
CA ARG A 24 25.31 8.80 -11.76
C ARG A 24 26.14 9.95 -11.22
N VAL A 25 26.11 10.18 -9.91
CA VAL A 25 26.95 11.18 -9.24
C VAL A 25 28.44 10.83 -9.38
N ASP A 26 28.80 9.54 -9.33
CA ASP A 26 30.17 9.07 -9.52
C ASP A 26 30.74 9.48 -10.90
N VAL A 27 29.90 9.49 -11.94
CA VAL A 27 30.25 9.97 -13.30
C VAL A 27 29.95 11.46 -13.55
N GLY A 28 29.58 12.21 -12.49
CA GLY A 28 29.34 13.65 -12.57
C GLY A 28 27.98 14.07 -13.15
N VAL A 29 27.01 13.15 -13.25
CA VAL A 29 25.66 13.44 -13.74
C VAL A 29 24.72 13.72 -12.56
N PHE A 30 24.03 14.86 -12.61
CA PHE A 30 23.15 15.36 -11.53
C PHE A 30 21.69 15.60 -11.95
N ASP A 31 21.27 15.10 -13.11
CA ASP A 31 19.95 15.33 -13.72
C ASP A 31 18.74 14.90 -12.87
N MET A 32 18.95 14.01 -11.90
CA MET A 32 17.94 13.63 -10.90
C MET A 32 17.61 14.74 -9.90
N PHE A 33 18.43 15.79 -9.82
CA PHE A 33 18.25 16.94 -8.95
C PHE A 33 18.10 18.22 -9.80
N PRO A 34 16.88 18.52 -10.33
CA PRO A 34 16.69 19.58 -11.31
C PRO A 34 17.21 20.95 -10.86
N SER A 35 17.01 21.30 -9.58
CA SER A 35 17.51 22.56 -9.02
C SER A 35 19.03 22.63 -9.01
N LEU A 36 19.70 21.53 -8.66
CA LEU A 36 21.16 21.47 -8.64
C LEU A 36 21.72 21.46 -10.07
N SER A 37 21.10 20.72 -11.00
CA SER A 37 21.46 20.77 -12.42
C SER A 37 21.31 22.18 -12.99
N GLY A 38 20.23 22.89 -12.66
CA GLY A 38 20.01 24.27 -13.10
C GLY A 38 21.07 25.25 -12.59
N ILE A 39 21.58 25.05 -11.36
CA ILE A 39 22.67 25.86 -10.80
C ILE A 39 24.01 25.52 -11.45
N LEU A 40 24.28 24.24 -11.74
CA LEU A 40 25.54 23.80 -12.35
C LEU A 40 25.63 24.17 -13.84
N GLY A 41 24.52 24.22 -14.56
CA GLY A 41 24.52 24.48 -16.00
C GLY A 41 25.38 23.44 -16.75
N GLU A 42 26.31 23.92 -17.58
CA GLU A 42 27.30 23.07 -18.28
C GLU A 42 28.61 22.86 -17.49
N ALA A 43 28.74 23.47 -16.32
CA ALA A 43 29.97 23.37 -15.53
C ALA A 43 30.15 21.97 -14.94
N GLN A 44 31.39 21.47 -14.97
CA GLN A 44 31.73 20.21 -14.32
C GLN A 44 31.71 20.37 -12.79
N PRO A 45 30.94 19.54 -12.06
CA PRO A 45 30.84 19.64 -10.61
C PRO A 45 32.15 19.27 -9.93
N ALA A 46 32.52 20.08 -8.92
CA ALA A 46 33.73 19.87 -8.13
C ALA A 46 33.75 18.45 -7.52
N PRO A 47 34.92 17.80 -7.41
CA PRO A 47 35.04 16.48 -6.78
C PRO A 47 34.46 16.42 -5.35
N SER A 48 34.61 17.50 -4.58
CA SER A 48 34.05 17.62 -3.23
C SER A 48 32.53 17.56 -3.19
N LEU A 49 31.85 18.23 -4.14
CA LEU A 49 30.40 18.19 -4.27
C LEU A 49 29.91 16.79 -4.66
N ARG A 50 30.59 16.13 -5.61
CA ARG A 50 30.30 14.74 -5.98
C ARG A 50 30.39 13.81 -4.77
N GLN A 51 31.48 13.88 -4.01
CA GLN A 51 31.66 13.06 -2.83
C GLN A 51 30.59 13.33 -1.76
N LEU A 52 30.25 14.61 -1.53
CA LEU A 52 29.22 15.00 -0.57
C LEU A 52 27.87 14.39 -0.91
N VAL A 53 27.41 14.57 -2.16
CA VAL A 53 26.11 14.05 -2.61
C VAL A 53 26.12 12.52 -2.60
N ARG A 54 27.22 11.88 -3.03
CA ARG A 54 27.37 10.43 -3.03
C ARG A 54 27.27 9.84 -1.62
N ASN A 55 27.95 10.46 -0.64
CA ASN A 55 27.91 10.05 0.75
C ASN A 55 26.50 10.21 1.34
N HIS A 56 25.83 11.32 1.03
CA HIS A 56 24.48 11.58 1.51
C HIS A 56 23.47 10.54 0.95
N LEU A 57 23.53 10.24 -0.34
CA LEU A 57 22.70 9.19 -0.95
C LEU A 57 22.92 7.82 -0.32
N PHE A 58 24.18 7.48 -0.01
CA PHE A 58 24.51 6.23 0.67
C PHE A 58 23.95 6.18 2.09
N GLN A 59 24.05 7.27 2.86
CA GLN A 59 23.44 7.37 4.19
C GLN A 59 21.92 7.18 4.13
N HIS A 60 21.26 7.82 3.15
CA HIS A 60 19.82 7.62 2.93
C HIS A 60 19.49 6.16 2.60
N LEU A 61 20.27 5.51 1.74
CA LEU A 61 20.06 4.10 1.42
C LEU A 61 20.19 3.21 2.68
N ASN A 62 21.20 3.46 3.52
CA ASN A 62 21.39 2.73 4.77
C ASN A 62 20.22 2.94 5.76
N GLU A 63 19.70 4.16 5.87
CA GLU A 63 18.51 4.41 6.69
C GLU A 63 17.28 3.67 6.13
N PHE A 64 17.10 3.63 4.80
CA PHE A 64 16.04 2.84 4.19
C PHE A 64 16.20 1.33 4.43
N GLU A 65 17.43 0.79 4.40
CA GLU A 65 17.69 -0.60 4.81
C GLU A 65 17.44 -0.82 6.30
N ARG A 66 17.72 0.16 7.15
CA ARG A 66 17.45 0.07 8.59
C ARG A 66 15.95 -0.02 8.89
N TYR A 67 15.13 0.85 8.28
CA TYR A 67 13.68 0.86 8.51
C TYR A 67 12.93 -0.23 7.72
N PHE A 68 13.40 -0.55 6.52
CA PHE A 68 12.76 -1.53 5.63
C PHE A 68 13.76 -2.61 5.22
N PRO A 69 14.31 -3.40 6.14
CA PRO A 69 15.40 -4.34 5.83
C PRO A 69 14.95 -5.37 4.80
N THR A 70 15.78 -5.59 3.79
CA THR A 70 15.50 -6.57 2.72
C THR A 70 15.31 -8.00 3.27
N THR A 71 15.95 -8.32 4.40
CA THR A 71 15.79 -9.61 5.10
C THR A 71 14.41 -9.81 5.74
N LYS A 72 13.65 -8.73 5.98
CA LYS A 72 12.29 -8.78 6.54
C LYS A 72 11.25 -8.29 5.53
N ASP A 73 11.52 -8.50 4.25
CA ASP A 73 10.59 -8.11 3.21
C ASP A 73 9.25 -8.85 3.39
N PRO A 74 8.12 -8.11 3.54
CA PRO A 74 6.82 -8.72 3.79
C PRO A 74 6.31 -9.59 2.62
N ARG A 75 6.95 -9.49 1.44
CA ARG A 75 6.63 -10.24 0.21
C ARG A 75 7.24 -11.65 0.20
N THR A 76 8.37 -11.86 0.88
CA THR A 76 9.12 -13.11 0.87
C THR A 76 8.26 -14.27 1.41
N GLY A 77 8.16 -15.35 0.64
CA GLY A 77 7.37 -16.54 0.98
C GLY A 77 5.85 -16.34 0.84
N LYS A 78 5.43 -15.21 0.26
CA LYS A 78 4.03 -14.83 0.02
C LYS A 78 3.78 -14.42 -1.42
N GLU A 79 4.63 -14.85 -2.34
CA GLU A 79 4.53 -14.60 -3.78
C GLU A 79 3.21 -15.14 -4.34
N TRP A 80 2.78 -16.30 -3.85
CA TRP A 80 1.49 -16.92 -4.18
C TRP A 80 0.29 -16.02 -3.86
N ILE A 81 0.40 -15.06 -2.93
CA ILE A 81 -0.70 -14.12 -2.65
C ILE A 81 -0.88 -13.17 -3.84
N ARG A 82 0.21 -12.78 -4.52
CA ARG A 82 0.16 -11.89 -5.69
C ARG A 82 -0.22 -12.64 -6.96
N ASP A 83 0.28 -13.86 -7.09
CA ASP A 83 -0.01 -14.73 -8.22
C ASP A 83 -0.18 -16.17 -7.73
N PRO A 84 -1.42 -16.61 -7.45
CA PRO A 84 -1.68 -17.95 -6.95
C PRO A 84 -1.51 -19.04 -8.01
N PHE A 85 -1.26 -18.68 -9.28
CA PHE A 85 -1.08 -19.62 -10.39
C PHE A 85 0.39 -19.93 -10.68
N VAL A 86 1.32 -19.27 -9.99
CA VAL A 86 2.75 -19.55 -10.09
C VAL A 86 3.17 -20.34 -8.85
N ASN A 87 3.49 -21.62 -9.02
CA ASN A 87 3.76 -22.56 -7.93
C ASN A 87 5.07 -22.20 -7.18
N LYS A 88 4.95 -21.34 -6.18
CA LYS A 88 6.02 -20.91 -5.28
C LYS A 88 5.47 -20.72 -3.87
N SER A 89 5.49 -21.76 -3.04
CA SER A 89 5.26 -21.65 -1.60
C SER A 89 6.37 -22.34 -0.81
N SER A 90 6.81 -21.70 0.26
CA SER A 90 7.81 -22.25 1.19
C SER A 90 7.38 -22.19 2.66
N SER A 91 6.13 -21.79 2.95
CA SER A 91 5.64 -21.57 4.32
C SER A 91 4.14 -21.85 4.53
N LEU A 92 3.57 -22.76 3.74
CA LEU A 92 2.16 -23.15 3.83
C LEU A 92 2.01 -24.47 4.59
N SER A 93 0.85 -24.68 5.21
CA SER A 93 0.49 -26.02 5.72
C SER A 93 0.05 -26.92 4.56
N VAL A 94 0.06 -28.25 4.76
CA VAL A 94 -0.37 -29.20 3.72
C VAL A 94 -1.76 -28.84 3.16
N GLN A 95 -2.72 -28.53 4.04
CA GLN A 95 -4.06 -28.12 3.62
C GLN A 95 -4.05 -26.83 2.79
N GLU A 96 -3.20 -25.86 3.15
CA GLU A 96 -3.08 -24.60 2.40
C GLU A 96 -2.41 -24.83 1.03
N GLU A 97 -1.44 -25.75 0.95
CA GLU A 97 -0.77 -26.14 -0.29
C GLU A 97 -1.71 -26.89 -1.23
N GLU A 98 -2.50 -27.83 -0.73
CA GLU A 98 -3.54 -28.53 -1.51
C GLU A 98 -4.54 -27.52 -2.11
N GLN A 99 -5.06 -26.60 -1.30
CA GLN A 99 -5.95 -25.55 -1.79
C GLN A 99 -5.29 -24.64 -2.83
N LEU A 100 -4.02 -24.29 -2.63
CA LEU A 100 -3.28 -23.49 -3.60
C LEU A 100 -3.07 -24.24 -4.92
N LEU A 101 -2.78 -25.54 -4.87
CA LEU A 101 -2.63 -26.38 -6.06
C LEU A 101 -3.95 -26.50 -6.83
N GLU A 102 -5.08 -26.66 -6.14
CA GLU A 102 -6.39 -26.67 -6.78
C GLU A 102 -6.68 -25.33 -7.47
N ILE A 103 -6.45 -24.20 -6.78
CA ILE A 103 -6.61 -22.85 -7.36
C ILE A 103 -5.69 -22.67 -8.57
N ALA A 104 -4.43 -23.09 -8.49
CA ALA A 104 -3.45 -22.94 -9.57
C ALA A 104 -3.84 -23.70 -10.85
N ASN A 105 -4.63 -24.77 -10.72
CA ASN A 105 -5.14 -25.57 -11.84
C ASN A 105 -6.58 -25.23 -12.24
N ASP A 106 -7.22 -24.26 -11.59
CA ASP A 106 -8.56 -23.81 -11.93
C ASP A 106 -8.51 -22.69 -12.99
N GLY A 107 -8.81 -23.06 -14.24
CA GLY A 107 -8.90 -22.11 -15.35
C GLY A 107 -10.00 -21.07 -15.20
N GLY A 108 -11.10 -21.40 -14.52
CA GLY A 108 -12.18 -20.46 -14.20
C GLY A 108 -11.70 -19.39 -13.23
N LEU A 109 -11.02 -19.77 -12.14
CA LEU A 109 -10.40 -18.81 -11.23
C LEU A 109 -9.30 -18.01 -11.91
N LYS A 110 -8.54 -18.58 -12.86
CA LYS A 110 -7.55 -17.84 -13.64
C LYS A 110 -8.17 -16.71 -14.45
N THR A 111 -9.25 -16.98 -15.17
CA THR A 111 -9.96 -15.92 -15.92
C THR A 111 -10.52 -14.84 -14.99
N VAL A 112 -11.05 -15.23 -13.83
CA VAL A 112 -11.55 -14.28 -12.81
C VAL A 112 -10.41 -13.43 -12.24
N PHE A 113 -9.24 -14.02 -12.00
CA PHE A 113 -8.05 -13.32 -11.54
C PHE A 113 -7.56 -12.31 -12.56
N ASP A 114 -7.41 -12.71 -13.83
CA ASP A 114 -6.92 -11.86 -14.90
C ASP A 114 -7.91 -10.71 -15.21
N ALA A 115 -9.22 -10.95 -15.07
CA ALA A 115 -10.26 -9.91 -15.17
C ALA A 115 -10.33 -9.00 -13.93
N SER A 116 -9.79 -9.42 -12.78
CA SER A 116 -9.87 -8.67 -11.53
C SER A 116 -8.75 -7.64 -11.41
N SER A 117 -9.10 -6.35 -11.36
CA SER A 117 -8.15 -5.27 -11.05
C SER A 117 -7.76 -5.18 -9.56
N ASN A 118 -8.39 -5.98 -8.69
CA ASN A 118 -8.21 -5.92 -7.24
C ASN A 118 -7.95 -7.30 -6.64
N LEU A 119 -6.69 -7.50 -6.22
CA LEU A 119 -6.22 -8.72 -5.58
C LEU A 119 -7.01 -9.09 -4.32
N THR A 120 -7.37 -8.13 -3.49
CA THR A 120 -8.16 -8.38 -2.27
C THR A 120 -9.56 -8.88 -2.62
N ALA A 121 -10.17 -8.34 -3.68
CA ALA A 121 -11.49 -8.78 -4.12
C ALA A 121 -11.46 -10.22 -4.65
N PHE A 122 -10.40 -10.59 -5.39
CA PHE A 122 -10.17 -11.97 -5.82
C PHE A 122 -10.12 -12.93 -4.62
N TRP A 123 -9.28 -12.65 -3.61
CA TRP A 123 -9.18 -13.49 -2.42
C TRP A 123 -10.47 -13.54 -1.59
N ILE A 124 -11.28 -12.47 -1.58
CA ILE A 124 -12.61 -12.50 -0.95
C ILE A 124 -13.54 -13.48 -1.67
N LYS A 125 -13.51 -13.53 -3.01
CA LYS A 125 -14.32 -14.46 -3.80
C LYS A 125 -13.88 -15.91 -3.60
N VAL A 126 -12.58 -16.16 -3.67
CA VAL A 126 -11.96 -17.49 -3.48
C VAL A 126 -12.24 -18.07 -2.08
N LYS A 127 -12.42 -17.22 -1.07
CA LYS A 127 -12.65 -17.63 0.32
C LYS A 127 -13.86 -18.55 0.52
N ALA A 128 -14.89 -18.46 -0.33
CA ALA A 128 -16.07 -19.31 -0.21
C ALA A 128 -15.74 -20.80 -0.39
N GLU A 129 -14.81 -21.10 -1.29
CA GLU A 129 -14.41 -22.47 -1.66
C GLU A 129 -13.10 -22.88 -0.99
N TYR A 130 -12.16 -21.95 -0.86
CA TYR A 130 -10.82 -22.17 -0.32
C TYR A 130 -10.54 -21.31 0.92
N PRO A 131 -11.25 -21.54 2.04
CA PRO A 131 -11.25 -20.64 3.18
C PRO A 131 -9.91 -20.53 3.91
N SER A 132 -9.10 -21.61 3.94
CA SER A 132 -7.84 -21.64 4.69
C SER A 132 -6.80 -20.72 4.04
N ILE A 133 -6.48 -20.99 2.77
CA ILE A 133 -5.51 -20.21 1.99
C ILE A 133 -5.96 -18.76 1.80
N ALA A 134 -7.26 -18.54 1.50
CA ALA A 134 -7.79 -17.20 1.31
C ALA A 134 -7.76 -16.37 2.60
N THR A 135 -7.99 -16.98 3.76
CA THR A 135 -7.90 -16.27 5.04
C THR A 135 -6.46 -15.81 5.30
N LYS A 136 -5.46 -16.64 5.01
CA LYS A 136 -4.03 -16.28 5.14
C LYS A 136 -3.65 -15.15 4.18
N ALA A 137 -4.13 -15.19 2.94
CA ALA A 137 -3.95 -14.12 1.97
C ALA A 137 -4.55 -12.79 2.47
N LEU A 138 -5.82 -12.82 2.91
CA LEU A 138 -6.54 -11.64 3.38
C LEU A 138 -5.93 -11.04 4.66
N LYS A 139 -5.45 -11.87 5.60
CA LYS A 139 -4.72 -11.39 6.79
C LYS A 139 -3.45 -10.60 6.42
N THR A 140 -2.84 -10.89 5.28
CA THR A 140 -1.68 -10.13 4.78
C THR A 140 -2.09 -8.88 4.00
N LEU A 141 -3.19 -8.93 3.23
CA LEU A 141 -3.60 -7.85 2.34
C LEU A 141 -4.42 -6.74 3.02
N LEU A 142 -5.19 -7.08 4.06
CA LEU A 142 -6.12 -6.15 4.73
C LEU A 142 -5.48 -5.11 5.66
N PRO A 143 -4.39 -5.39 6.39
CA PRO A 143 -3.76 -4.38 7.24
C PRO A 143 -3.40 -3.12 6.47
N PHE A 144 -3.66 -1.97 7.08
CA PHE A 144 -3.30 -0.69 6.49
C PHE A 144 -1.78 -0.49 6.53
N PRO A 145 -1.14 -0.13 5.39
CA PRO A 145 0.29 0.11 5.37
C PRO A 145 0.69 1.42 6.07
N THR A 146 -0.28 2.26 6.46
CA THR A 146 -0.07 3.55 7.10
C THR A 146 -1.01 3.70 8.29
N SER A 147 -0.54 4.33 9.37
CA SER A 147 -1.37 4.69 10.53
C SER A 147 -2.45 5.72 10.20
N TYR A 148 -2.34 6.44 9.07
CA TYR A 148 -3.27 7.50 8.66
C TYR A 148 -4.75 7.14 8.77
N LEU A 149 -5.15 5.93 8.36
CA LEU A 149 -6.55 5.49 8.46
C LEU A 149 -6.97 5.20 9.92
N CYS A 150 -6.05 4.72 10.75
CA CYS A 150 -6.27 4.57 12.18
C CYS A 150 -6.37 5.95 12.86
N GLU A 151 -5.46 6.87 12.57
CA GLU A 151 -5.44 8.25 13.08
C GLU A 151 -6.72 8.98 12.68
N SER A 152 -7.09 8.93 11.40
CA SER A 152 -8.35 9.50 10.90
C SER A 152 -9.57 8.90 11.60
N GLY A 153 -9.53 7.60 11.89
CA GLY A 153 -10.57 6.91 12.66
C GLY A 153 -10.67 7.45 14.08
N PHE A 154 -9.55 7.58 14.78
CA PHE A 154 -9.51 8.14 16.13
C PHE A 154 -9.96 9.61 16.17
N SER A 155 -9.54 10.42 15.20
CA SER A 155 -10.00 11.80 15.05
C SER A 155 -11.52 11.85 14.85
N ALA A 156 -12.10 11.00 14.00
CA ALA A 156 -13.53 10.91 13.78
C ALA A 156 -14.30 10.49 15.05
N VAL A 157 -13.80 9.49 15.80
CA VAL A 157 -14.38 9.10 17.10
C VAL A 157 -14.35 10.27 18.09
N THR A 158 -13.21 10.95 18.19
CA THR A 158 -13.01 12.07 19.11
C THR A 158 -13.94 13.24 18.78
N ALA A 159 -14.08 13.56 17.49
CA ALA A 159 -15.01 14.59 17.03
C ALA A 159 -16.47 14.23 17.33
N THR A 160 -16.86 12.97 17.09
CA THR A 160 -18.22 12.49 17.36
C THR A 160 -18.54 12.54 18.86
N LYS A 161 -17.60 12.10 19.70
CA LYS A 161 -17.75 12.08 21.16
C LYS A 161 -17.78 13.50 21.77
N SER A 162 -16.99 14.43 21.25
CA SER A 162 -16.87 15.80 21.80
C SER A 162 -17.95 16.75 21.29
N LYS A 163 -18.28 16.74 19.98
CA LYS A 163 -19.21 17.71 19.36
C LYS A 163 -20.66 17.25 19.29
N LEU A 164 -20.92 15.95 19.11
CA LEU A 164 -22.27 15.44 18.79
C LEU A 164 -23.03 14.86 19.99
N ARG A 165 -22.56 15.07 21.23
CA ARG A 165 -23.18 14.63 22.52
C ARG A 165 -23.99 13.33 22.38
N SER A 166 -23.27 12.20 22.34
CA SER A 166 -23.73 10.82 22.64
C SER A 166 -25.01 10.26 21.98
N ARG A 167 -25.62 10.91 20.97
CA ARG A 167 -26.85 10.40 20.32
C ARG A 167 -26.65 9.69 18.98
N LEU A 168 -25.44 9.69 18.42
CA LEU A 168 -25.13 9.03 17.15
C LEU A 168 -24.43 7.69 17.35
N ASP A 169 -24.85 6.69 16.57
CA ASP A 169 -24.13 5.42 16.47
C ASP A 169 -22.73 5.67 15.87
N ILE A 170 -21.72 5.44 16.71
CA ILE A 170 -20.31 5.61 16.37
C ILE A 170 -19.93 4.75 15.17
N ARG A 171 -20.52 3.55 15.01
CA ARG A 171 -20.18 2.63 13.94
C ARG A 171 -20.61 3.19 12.57
N SER A 172 -21.85 3.66 12.47
CA SER A 172 -22.35 4.29 11.24
C SER A 172 -21.55 5.54 10.87
N THR A 173 -21.24 6.38 11.87
CA THR A 173 -20.51 7.63 11.67
C THR A 173 -19.08 7.37 11.20
N LEU A 174 -18.36 6.43 11.84
CA LEU A 174 -17.02 6.04 11.40
C LEU A 174 -17.00 5.51 9.98
N ARG A 175 -17.99 4.69 9.61
CA ARG A 175 -18.08 4.14 8.26
C ARG A 175 -18.23 5.23 7.21
N VAL A 176 -19.01 6.28 7.50
CA VAL A 176 -19.17 7.43 6.59
C VAL A 176 -17.89 8.26 6.57
N SER A 177 -17.33 8.61 7.72
CA SER A 177 -16.15 9.48 7.81
C SER A 177 -14.87 8.88 7.21
N LEU A 178 -14.74 7.55 7.25
CA LEU A 178 -13.58 6.82 6.70
C LEU A 178 -13.82 6.31 5.27
N SER A 179 -15.02 6.50 4.74
CA SER A 179 -15.35 6.10 3.38
C SER A 179 -14.92 7.18 2.40
N SER A 180 -14.31 6.75 1.29
CA SER A 180 -14.05 7.61 0.13
C SER A 180 -15.30 7.79 -0.76
N ILE A 181 -16.43 7.17 -0.40
CA ILE A 181 -17.69 7.25 -1.14
C ILE A 181 -18.38 8.58 -0.80
N SER A 182 -18.58 9.42 -1.80
CA SER A 182 -19.35 10.65 -1.66
C SER A 182 -20.82 10.34 -1.34
N PRO A 183 -21.40 10.93 -0.26
CA PRO A 183 -22.82 10.80 0.01
C PRO A 183 -23.66 11.35 -1.15
N ARG A 184 -24.78 10.69 -1.46
CA ARG A 184 -25.75 11.20 -2.44
C ARG A 184 -26.61 12.29 -1.79
N TRP A 185 -26.06 13.50 -1.72
CA TRP A 185 -26.66 14.63 -1.01
C TRP A 185 -28.07 14.95 -1.49
N ASP A 186 -28.32 14.98 -2.81
CA ASP A 186 -29.62 15.32 -3.38
C ASP A 186 -30.74 14.41 -2.85
N ARG A 187 -30.46 13.10 -2.75
CA ARG A 187 -31.41 12.11 -2.23
C ARG A 187 -31.62 12.26 -0.72
N LEU A 188 -30.57 12.62 0.02
CA LEU A 188 -30.66 12.84 1.46
C LEU A 188 -31.46 14.11 1.79
N VAL A 189 -31.28 15.17 1.01
CA VAL A 189 -31.98 16.45 1.17
C VAL A 189 -33.44 16.31 0.77
N ALA A 190 -33.76 15.63 -0.34
CA ALA A 190 -35.14 15.40 -0.79
C ALA A 190 -36.01 14.66 0.25
N GLY A 191 -35.40 13.82 1.11
CA GLY A 191 -36.10 13.09 2.18
C GLY A 191 -36.21 13.84 3.51
N LYS A 192 -35.69 15.07 3.62
CA LYS A 192 -35.74 15.87 4.85
C LYS A 192 -36.78 16.98 4.71
N GLN A 193 -37.78 16.99 5.58
CA GLN A 193 -38.72 18.10 5.67
C GLN A 193 -38.04 19.28 6.39
N ALA A 194 -37.97 20.43 5.74
CA ALA A 194 -37.49 21.66 6.37
C ALA A 194 -38.42 22.01 7.52
N GLN A 195 -37.87 22.12 8.74
CA GLN A 195 -38.60 22.69 9.87
C GLN A 195 -38.61 24.20 9.66
N ALA A 196 -39.77 24.77 9.33
CA ALA A 196 -39.94 26.21 9.36
C ALA A 196 -39.82 26.66 10.82
N SER A 197 -38.89 27.58 11.09
CA SER A 197 -38.78 28.25 12.38
C SER A 197 -40.02 29.12 12.62
N HIS A 198 -40.61 28.98 13.81
CA HIS A 198 -41.73 29.78 14.30
C HIS A 198 -41.31 31.19 14.73
#